data_AF-A0A3M0GWY5-F1
#
_entry.id   AF-A0A3M0GWY5-F1
#
_cell.length_a   1.000
_cell.length_b   1.000
_cell.length_c   1.000
_cell.angle_alpha   90.00
_cell.angle_beta   90.00
_cell.angle_gamma   90.00
#
_symmetry.space_group_name_H-M   'P 1'
#
loop_
_entity.id
_entity.type
_entity.pdbx_description
1 polymer ?
#
loop_
_entity_poly.entity_id
_entity_poly.type
_entity_poly.pdbx_seq_one_letter_code
_entity_poly.pdbx_strand_id
1 'polypeptide(L)'
;MIMLRRRAMRPRVVVALAAAGVLAASVVFSSAGTLGGLQTDGLGAASGVTQHVSAVQLEWNRDAQDMATRPSSLRLTVDSDQSFEQGDTVAVTATGPGSDTCSAKATVPTPSTVVDLTFPACGVMLWELRGVAVNISGSGDATALRTNVGALQGTLASFDGAVVQPDAPATPGYTTVRTSGVDRLTTLRLGVGDITADQLVGRRLVAILATPANEDTPYVGVVGTPFNNQGIWAEKDARTAVSTVVVDLTRVAGGRAPKVADVARYQLMLLQPQRLGADQSAATTYAIIPGGGLVEATAPEPSPTPTPTPTPGPSPTPQPVAVSSAVEPVGLDPRLKVTGRSSQKQDETTLRFCHEFDISNTSKEAVAWRLTFDTTKPPMWGLDPTVVDGNGIGTLQSMWGFEKIDYQRSTGLWSVGGVNYNKVLAAGQSVTVGYCAQPKIPAVDSTRFDKPQVSLEPGSTQYHVQLRMKVTSSFTYLVPWEAEIDLANYVCPASLPANLSGQNAVLTRIDGTRYRVRGTDNTFRFVSKDKKQDYVFLGFNPVSDPFAPGCS
;
A
#
# COMPACT_ATOMS: atom_id res chain seq x y z
N MET A 1 -69.72 -35.25 -21.70
CA MET A 1 -68.85 -35.94 -20.73
C MET A 1 -67.83 -34.93 -20.23
N ILE A 2 -67.90 -34.62 -18.93
CA ILE A 2 -66.88 -34.03 -18.04
C ILE A 2 -66.31 -32.62 -18.36
N MET A 3 -66.76 -31.71 -17.50
CA MET A 3 -66.24 -30.41 -17.05
C MET A 3 -64.74 -30.09 -17.28
N LEU A 4 -64.48 -28.89 -17.81
CA LEU A 4 -63.23 -28.16 -17.62
C LEU A 4 -63.50 -26.91 -16.77
N ARG A 5 -62.88 -26.89 -15.57
CA ARG A 5 -62.95 -25.83 -14.57
C ARG A 5 -62.32 -24.54 -15.09
N ARG A 6 -63.11 -23.46 -15.04
CA ARG A 6 -62.64 -22.06 -15.04
C ARG A 6 -61.99 -21.75 -13.68
N ARG A 7 -60.81 -21.11 -13.67
CA ARG A 7 -60.43 -20.19 -12.60
C ARG A 7 -60.17 -18.81 -13.20
N ALA A 8 -60.77 -17.83 -12.55
CA ALA A 8 -60.93 -16.46 -13.00
C ALA A 8 -59.65 -15.65 -12.84
N MET A 9 -59.30 -14.88 -13.86
CA MET A 9 -58.58 -13.62 -13.72
C MET A 9 -59.55 -12.49 -14.07
N ARG A 10 -59.68 -11.53 -13.16
CA ARG A 10 -60.33 -10.25 -13.39
C ARG A 10 -59.62 -9.17 -12.57
N PRO A 11 -59.74 -7.89 -12.98
CA PRO A 11 -58.60 -7.01 -13.22
C PRO A 11 -58.72 -5.71 -12.41
N ARG A 12 -57.97 -4.67 -12.83
CA ARG A 12 -58.04 -3.22 -12.47
C ARG A 12 -57.01 -2.80 -11.41
N VAL A 13 -56.30 -1.66 -11.50
CA VAL A 13 -56.44 -0.48 -12.36
C VAL A 13 -55.16 0.37 -12.34
N VAL A 14 -54.95 1.10 -13.43
CA VAL A 14 -53.95 2.14 -13.71
C VAL A 14 -54.25 3.42 -12.90
N VAL A 15 -53.23 4.04 -12.28
CA VAL A 15 -53.09 5.53 -12.21
C VAL A 15 -51.60 5.88 -12.18
N ALA A 16 -51.24 6.85 -13.02
CA ALA A 16 -49.91 7.36 -13.29
C ALA A 16 -49.59 8.65 -12.51
N LEU A 17 -48.30 9.04 -12.56
CA LEU A 17 -47.74 10.40 -12.48
C LEU A 17 -47.76 11.14 -11.13
N ALA A 18 -46.56 11.33 -10.55
CA ALA A 18 -45.92 12.64 -10.33
C ALA A 18 -44.77 12.53 -9.29
N ALA A 19 -43.54 12.86 -9.71
CA ALA A 19 -42.48 13.53 -8.93
C ALA A 19 -41.10 13.20 -9.54
N ALA A 20 -40.86 13.71 -10.75
CA ALA A 20 -39.53 14.05 -11.21
C ALA A 20 -39.20 15.44 -10.63
N GLY A 21 -38.20 15.51 -9.75
CA GLY A 21 -37.77 16.78 -9.18
C GLY A 21 -36.81 16.57 -8.02
N VAL A 22 -35.56 17.00 -8.23
CA VAL A 22 -34.50 17.16 -7.22
C VAL A 22 -33.78 15.88 -6.82
N LEU A 23 -32.63 15.61 -7.47
CA LEU A 23 -31.39 15.12 -6.86
C LEU A 23 -30.26 15.17 -7.91
N ALA A 24 -29.67 16.36 -8.07
CA ALA A 24 -28.44 16.59 -8.80
C ALA A 24 -27.53 17.50 -7.94
N ALA A 25 -26.58 16.88 -7.26
CA ALA A 25 -25.35 17.42 -6.64
C ALA A 25 -24.79 16.24 -5.82
N SER A 26 -23.58 15.72 -5.97
CA SER A 26 -22.32 16.33 -6.37
C SER A 26 -21.34 15.20 -6.74
N VAL A 27 -20.87 15.18 -7.99
CA VAL A 27 -19.62 14.50 -8.36
C VAL A 27 -18.87 15.48 -9.26
N VAL A 28 -17.74 15.99 -8.77
CA VAL A 28 -16.81 16.79 -9.57
C VAL A 28 -16.06 15.82 -10.48
N PHE A 29 -16.52 15.71 -11.73
CA PHE A 29 -15.69 15.19 -12.82
C PHE A 29 -15.03 16.38 -13.50
N SER A 30 -13.74 16.57 -13.25
CA SER A 30 -12.86 17.34 -14.13
C SER A 30 -12.68 16.53 -15.42
N SER A 31 -13.53 16.80 -16.39
CA SER A 31 -13.21 16.56 -17.80
C SER A 31 -13.49 17.86 -18.55
N ALA A 32 -12.43 18.46 -19.07
CA ALA A 32 -12.52 19.54 -20.03
C ALA A 32 -13.16 18.98 -21.31
N GLY A 33 -14.46 19.15 -21.46
CA GLY A 33 -15.18 18.57 -22.58
C GLY A 33 -16.68 18.72 -22.46
N THR A 34 -17.17 19.95 -22.30
CA THR A 34 -18.45 20.47 -22.85
C THR A 34 -18.76 21.80 -22.18
N LEU A 35 -18.43 22.92 -22.84
CA LEU A 35 -19.18 24.16 -22.65
C LEU A 35 -20.57 23.93 -23.25
N GLY A 36 -21.48 23.39 -22.44
CA GLY A 36 -22.88 23.23 -22.82
C GLY A 36 -23.56 24.59 -22.90
N GLY A 37 -23.81 25.07 -24.13
CA GLY A 37 -24.90 26.01 -24.40
C GLY A 37 -24.57 27.49 -24.55
N LEU A 38 -23.31 27.88 -24.82
CA LEU A 38 -23.01 29.23 -25.34
C LEU A 38 -22.78 29.12 -26.86
N GLN A 39 -23.77 29.54 -27.66
CA GLN A 39 -23.54 29.83 -29.08
C GLN A 39 -22.51 30.96 -29.18
N THR A 40 -21.35 30.66 -29.76
CA THR A 40 -20.21 31.58 -29.94
C THR A 40 -20.40 32.59 -31.07
N ASP A 41 -21.63 32.80 -31.58
CA ASP A 41 -21.91 33.61 -32.76
C ASP A 41 -21.73 35.14 -32.55
N GLY A 42 -21.02 35.58 -31.51
CA GLY A 42 -20.78 37.00 -31.22
C GLY A 42 -19.44 37.37 -30.59
N LEU A 43 -18.52 36.42 -30.37
CA LEU A 43 -17.18 36.73 -29.86
C LEU A 43 -16.20 36.55 -31.02
N GLY A 44 -15.81 37.66 -31.64
CA GLY A 44 -14.90 37.68 -32.78
C GLY A 44 -13.68 36.78 -32.57
N ALA A 45 -13.22 36.15 -33.65
CA ALA A 45 -12.11 35.20 -33.63
C ALA A 45 -10.89 35.80 -32.91
N ALA A 46 -10.68 35.37 -31.65
CA ALA A 46 -9.50 35.71 -30.89
C ALA A 46 -8.39 34.76 -31.35
N SER A 47 -7.53 35.21 -32.28
CA SER A 47 -6.28 34.51 -32.58
C SER A 47 -5.25 34.88 -31.51
N GLY A 48 -5.38 34.29 -30.32
CA GLY A 48 -4.27 34.27 -29.37
C GLY A 48 -3.27 33.23 -29.83
N VAL A 49 -1.99 33.61 -29.94
CA VAL A 49 -0.91 32.61 -30.00
C VAL A 49 -0.84 31.98 -28.61
N THR A 50 -1.60 30.92 -28.38
CA THR A 50 -1.42 30.08 -27.20
C THR A 50 -0.10 29.35 -27.39
N GLN A 51 0.96 29.86 -26.77
CA GLN A 51 2.17 29.05 -26.60
C GLN A 51 1.76 27.83 -25.78
N HIS A 52 1.73 26.68 -26.44
CA HIS A 52 1.33 25.43 -25.82
C HIS A 52 2.57 24.85 -25.16
N VAL A 53 2.70 25.03 -23.85
CA VAL A 53 3.47 24.06 -23.07
C VAL A 53 2.75 22.72 -23.25
N SER A 54 3.39 21.76 -23.89
CA SER A 54 2.78 20.45 -24.19
C SER A 54 3.26 19.35 -23.25
N ALA A 55 4.40 19.57 -22.59
CA ALA A 55 4.95 18.68 -21.59
C ALA A 55 5.84 19.43 -20.59
N VAL A 56 5.99 18.84 -19.41
CA VAL A 56 6.86 19.32 -18.33
C VAL A 56 7.64 18.15 -17.73
N GLN A 57 8.90 18.37 -17.41
CA GLN A 57 9.76 17.48 -16.64
C GLN A 57 9.89 18.00 -15.21
N LEU A 58 9.64 17.13 -14.25
CA LEU A 58 9.64 17.40 -12.82
C LEU A 58 10.85 16.72 -12.18
N GLU A 59 11.69 17.49 -11.50
CA GLU A 59 12.84 17.02 -10.74
C GLU A 59 12.65 17.38 -9.27
N TRP A 60 12.20 16.39 -8.50
CA TRP A 60 11.94 16.55 -7.07
C TRP A 60 13.23 16.74 -6.27
N ASN A 61 13.19 17.67 -5.32
CA ASN A 61 14.25 17.91 -4.38
C ASN A 61 13.71 17.85 -2.94
N ARG A 62 14.58 17.49 -2.01
CA ARG A 62 14.24 17.31 -0.59
C ARG A 62 15.03 18.26 0.29
N ASP A 63 14.47 18.53 1.46
CA ASP A 63 15.24 19.08 2.55
C ASP A 63 16.06 17.95 3.18
N ALA A 64 17.32 18.24 3.47
CA ALA A 64 18.23 17.29 4.10
C ALA A 64 17.97 17.16 5.61
N GLN A 65 17.16 18.04 6.20
CA GLN A 65 17.08 18.19 7.66
C GLN A 65 16.19 17.17 8.40
N ASP A 66 15.37 16.38 7.72
CA ASP A 66 14.49 15.39 8.37
C ASP A 66 14.34 14.11 7.51
N MET A 67 14.35 12.93 8.15
CA MET A 67 13.99 11.64 7.52
C MET A 67 12.63 11.64 6.86
N ALA A 68 11.75 12.58 7.19
CA ALA A 68 10.50 12.78 6.49
C ALA A 68 10.66 12.86 4.95
N THR A 69 11.84 13.18 4.42
CA THR A 69 12.11 13.35 2.96
C THR A 69 11.02 14.15 2.27
N ARG A 70 10.42 15.11 2.96
CA ARG A 70 9.34 15.90 2.38
C ARG A 70 9.87 16.66 1.16
N PRO A 71 9.06 16.81 0.10
CA PRO A 71 9.45 17.66 -1.00
C PRO A 71 9.67 19.07 -0.46
N SER A 72 10.87 19.60 -0.66
CA SER A 72 11.23 20.96 -0.25
C SER A 72 11.19 21.90 -1.44
N SER A 73 11.63 21.41 -2.58
CA SER A 73 11.58 22.11 -3.84
C SER A 73 11.38 21.16 -5.01
N LEU A 74 10.93 21.72 -6.12
CA LEU A 74 10.73 21.01 -7.37
C LEU A 74 11.26 21.89 -8.47
N ARG A 75 12.17 21.34 -9.28
CA ARG A 75 12.57 21.97 -10.53
C ARG A 75 11.66 21.47 -11.63
N LEU A 76 11.05 22.40 -12.36
CA LEU A 76 10.15 22.13 -13.46
C LEU A 76 10.76 22.67 -14.75
N THR A 77 10.92 21.82 -15.75
CA THR A 77 11.55 22.15 -17.05
C THR A 77 10.56 21.86 -18.17
N VAL A 78 10.40 22.77 -19.13
CA VAL A 78 9.62 22.51 -20.37
C VAL A 78 10.54 21.97 -21.46
N ASP A 79 9.95 21.40 -22.51
CA ASP A 79 10.71 20.95 -23.68
C ASP A 79 11.49 22.13 -24.31
N SER A 80 12.61 21.83 -24.98
CA SER A 80 13.59 22.84 -25.41
C SER A 80 13.08 23.86 -26.44
N ASP A 81 11.96 23.58 -27.09
CA ASP A 81 11.26 24.44 -28.04
C ASP A 81 10.12 25.26 -27.39
N GLN A 82 9.95 25.14 -26.06
CA GLN A 82 8.93 25.80 -25.26
C GLN A 82 9.58 26.67 -24.19
N SER A 83 8.85 27.67 -23.70
CA SER A 83 9.29 28.51 -22.59
C SER A 83 8.11 28.97 -21.75
N PHE A 84 8.38 29.22 -20.47
CA PHE A 84 7.54 30.05 -19.64
C PHE A 84 7.78 31.52 -20.00
N GLU A 85 6.71 32.30 -20.06
CA GLU A 85 6.79 33.74 -20.32
C GLU A 85 6.90 34.54 -19.02
N GLN A 86 7.36 35.79 -19.14
CA GLN A 86 7.45 36.68 -17.98
C GLN A 86 6.07 36.92 -17.35
N GLY A 87 5.96 36.65 -16.04
CA GLY A 87 4.76 36.81 -15.24
C GLY A 87 3.86 35.56 -15.22
N ASP A 88 4.15 34.53 -16.02
CA ASP A 88 3.47 33.25 -15.89
C ASP A 88 3.54 32.76 -14.44
N THR A 89 2.45 32.19 -13.98
CA THR A 89 2.33 31.61 -12.66
C THR A 89 2.25 30.10 -12.80
N VAL A 90 3.23 29.42 -12.22
CA VAL A 90 3.29 27.96 -12.17
C VAL A 90 2.88 27.53 -10.77
N ALA A 91 1.81 26.75 -10.67
CA ALA A 91 1.34 26.14 -9.44
C ALA A 91 1.43 24.63 -9.55
N VAL A 92 2.06 23.97 -8.57
CA VAL A 92 2.16 22.52 -8.49
C VAL A 92 1.49 22.04 -7.22
N THR A 93 0.61 21.07 -7.33
CA THR A 93 -0.03 20.38 -6.21
C THR A 93 0.41 18.92 -6.21
N ALA A 94 1.03 18.48 -5.13
CA ALA A 94 1.43 17.11 -4.89
C ALA A 94 0.41 16.47 -3.94
N THR A 95 -0.04 15.25 -4.23
CA THR A 95 -1.04 14.53 -3.45
C THR A 95 -0.45 13.27 -2.82
N GLY A 96 -0.70 13.08 -1.52
CA GLY A 96 -0.30 11.92 -0.73
C GLY A 96 -1.42 10.90 -0.55
N PRO A 97 -1.27 9.96 0.40
CA PRO A 97 -2.34 9.06 0.80
C PRO A 97 -3.44 9.82 1.53
N GLY A 98 -4.70 9.45 1.28
CA GLY A 98 -5.85 10.16 1.86
C GLY A 98 -6.12 11.50 1.17
N SER A 99 -6.40 12.53 1.95
CA SER A 99 -6.64 13.91 1.48
C SER A 99 -5.44 14.85 1.64
N ASP A 100 -4.27 14.30 2.01
CA ASP A 100 -3.09 15.11 2.24
C ASP A 100 -2.56 15.67 0.92
N THR A 101 -2.40 16.99 0.87
CA THR A 101 -1.87 17.69 -0.29
C THR A 101 -0.84 18.71 0.15
N CYS A 102 0.13 19.00 -0.71
CA CYS A 102 0.98 20.17 -0.55
C CYS A 102 1.14 20.88 -1.89
N SER A 103 1.20 22.20 -1.85
CA SER A 103 1.25 23.02 -3.05
C SER A 103 2.43 23.96 -3.02
N ALA A 104 3.05 24.16 -4.17
CA ALA A 104 4.07 25.17 -4.40
C ALA A 104 3.62 26.07 -5.54
N LYS A 105 4.02 27.34 -5.49
CA LYS A 105 3.67 28.33 -6.50
C LYS A 105 4.86 29.24 -6.76
N ALA A 106 5.15 29.53 -8.01
CA ALA A 106 6.17 30.47 -8.43
C ALA A 106 5.64 31.36 -9.56
N THR A 107 6.10 32.60 -9.61
CA THR A 107 5.86 33.52 -10.73
C THR A 107 7.17 33.68 -11.50
N VAL A 108 7.10 33.53 -12.81
CA VAL A 108 8.25 33.52 -13.72
C VAL A 108 8.76 34.96 -13.89
N PRO A 109 9.97 35.31 -13.41
CA PRO A 109 10.42 36.70 -13.39
C PRO A 109 10.87 37.21 -14.76
N THR A 110 11.36 36.31 -15.61
CA THR A 110 11.82 36.53 -16.99
C THR A 110 11.58 35.26 -17.79
N PRO A 111 11.43 35.32 -19.13
CA PRO A 111 11.19 34.12 -19.92
C PRO A 111 12.27 33.05 -19.68
N SER A 112 11.86 31.81 -19.45
CA SER A 112 12.74 30.73 -19.00
C SER A 112 12.20 29.37 -19.42
N THR A 113 13.07 28.38 -19.62
CA THR A 113 12.67 26.98 -19.79
C THR A 113 12.54 26.24 -18.46
N VAL A 114 12.97 26.87 -17.36
CA VAL A 114 13.05 26.27 -16.03
C VAL A 114 12.39 27.17 -14.98
N VAL A 115 11.62 26.55 -14.08
CA VAL A 115 11.05 27.18 -12.89
C VAL A 115 11.35 26.31 -11.67
N ASP A 116 12.01 26.91 -10.67
CA ASP A 116 12.23 26.28 -9.38
C ASP A 116 11.08 26.69 -8.43
N LEU A 117 10.39 25.70 -7.87
CA LEU A 117 9.30 25.88 -6.90
C LEU A 117 9.75 25.43 -5.52
N THR A 118 9.29 26.11 -4.47
CA THR A 118 9.54 25.74 -3.07
C THR A 118 8.23 25.37 -2.39
N PHE A 119 8.19 24.24 -1.70
CA PHE A 119 7.04 23.79 -0.93
C PHE A 119 7.12 24.29 0.51
N PRO A 120 6.21 25.19 0.94
CA PRO A 120 6.13 25.58 2.34
C PRO A 120 5.53 24.43 3.16
N ALA A 121 6.33 23.82 4.04
CA ALA A 121 5.89 22.85 5.04
C ALA A 121 5.01 21.70 4.50
N CYS A 122 5.47 20.99 3.47
CA CYS A 122 4.75 19.83 2.94
C CYS A 122 4.60 18.74 4.02
N GLY A 123 3.37 18.33 4.32
CA GLY A 123 3.07 17.21 5.24
C GLY A 123 3.26 15.84 4.59
N VAL A 124 3.25 15.78 3.26
CA VAL A 124 3.34 14.55 2.49
C VAL A 124 4.79 14.11 2.33
N MET A 125 5.08 12.86 2.67
CA MET A 125 6.41 12.30 2.44
C MET A 125 6.62 12.04 0.95
N LEU A 126 7.84 12.27 0.44
CA LEU A 126 8.11 12.12 -1.00
C LEU A 126 7.82 10.68 -1.48
N TRP A 127 8.15 9.64 -0.69
CA TRP A 127 7.85 8.25 -1.04
C TRP A 127 6.36 7.87 -0.96
N GLU A 128 5.50 8.73 -0.41
CA GLU A 128 4.06 8.50 -0.31
C GLU A 128 3.25 9.26 -1.37
N LEU A 129 3.92 10.09 -2.17
CA LEU A 129 3.27 10.80 -3.28
C LEU A 129 2.56 9.81 -4.21
N ARG A 130 1.29 10.12 -4.49
CA ARG A 130 0.40 9.35 -5.36
C ARG A 130 0.13 10.07 -6.67
N GLY A 131 0.07 11.39 -6.64
CA GLY A 131 -0.19 12.21 -7.81
C GLY A 131 0.48 13.57 -7.75
N VAL A 132 0.59 14.17 -8.91
CA VAL A 132 1.04 15.55 -9.08
C VAL A 132 0.20 16.22 -10.14
N ALA A 133 -0.18 17.47 -9.89
CA ALA A 133 -0.85 18.33 -10.83
C ALA A 133 -0.03 19.61 -11.01
N VAL A 134 0.20 20.00 -12.26
CA VAL A 134 0.89 21.24 -12.65
C VAL A 134 -0.10 22.12 -13.37
N ASN A 135 -0.27 23.35 -12.92
CA ASN A 135 -1.12 24.36 -13.55
C ASN A 135 -0.27 25.57 -13.90
N ILE A 136 -0.33 26.00 -15.16
CA ILE A 136 0.35 27.18 -15.66
C ILE A 136 -0.72 28.18 -16.07
N SER A 137 -0.69 29.38 -15.49
CA SER A 137 -1.60 30.47 -15.82
C SER A 137 -0.79 31.70 -16.25
N GLY A 138 -1.18 32.32 -17.36
CA GLY A 138 -0.44 33.45 -17.92
C GLY A 138 -0.63 34.76 -17.17
N SER A 139 0.38 35.63 -17.22
CA SER A 139 0.27 37.06 -16.85
C SER A 139 -0.36 37.89 -17.95
N GLY A 140 -0.32 37.41 -19.20
CA GLY A 140 -0.80 38.15 -20.35
C GLY A 140 -2.28 38.43 -20.20
N ASP A 141 -2.63 39.72 -20.10
CA ASP A 141 -3.92 40.18 -20.61
C ASP A 141 -4.06 39.54 -21.99
N ALA A 142 -5.09 38.72 -22.21
CA ALA A 142 -5.46 38.26 -23.55
C ALA A 142 -5.54 39.51 -24.42
N THR A 143 -4.50 39.77 -25.20
CA THR A 143 -4.20 41.11 -25.67
C THR A 143 -5.27 41.42 -26.70
N ALA A 144 -6.21 42.28 -26.29
CA ALA A 144 -7.40 42.71 -27.01
C ALA A 144 -8.54 41.69 -27.20
N LEU A 145 -9.09 41.17 -26.10
CA LEU A 145 -10.56 41.13 -26.01
C LEU A 145 -11.03 42.43 -25.35
N ARG A 146 -11.36 43.45 -26.16
CA ARG A 146 -12.21 44.56 -25.70
C ARG A 146 -13.61 44.01 -25.47
N THR A 147 -13.79 43.25 -24.40
CA THR A 147 -15.11 42.87 -23.91
C THR A 147 -15.36 43.65 -22.62
N ASN A 148 -16.62 44.00 -22.35
CA ASN A 148 -17.02 44.78 -21.17
C ASN A 148 -16.90 43.98 -19.85
N VAL A 149 -16.11 42.89 -19.83
CA VAL A 149 -16.08 41.89 -18.76
C VAL A 149 -14.76 41.91 -17.96
N GLY A 150 -13.84 42.82 -18.27
CA GLY A 150 -12.54 42.94 -17.59
C GLY A 150 -11.51 41.91 -18.07
N ALA A 151 -10.31 41.94 -17.50
CA ALA A 151 -9.24 41.00 -17.83
C ALA A 151 -9.64 39.57 -17.44
N LEU A 152 -9.61 38.65 -18.42
CA LEU A 152 -9.83 37.22 -18.19
C LEU A 152 -8.48 36.54 -17.92
N GLN A 153 -8.27 36.04 -16.71
CA GLN A 153 -7.17 35.13 -16.40
C GLN A 153 -7.58 33.71 -16.77
N GLY A 154 -6.93 33.12 -17.78
CA GLY A 154 -7.16 31.75 -18.24
C GLY A 154 -5.98 30.83 -17.91
N THR A 155 -6.26 29.56 -17.60
CA THR A 155 -5.24 28.51 -17.50
C THR A 155 -4.64 28.28 -18.89
N LEU A 156 -3.31 28.42 -19.03
CA LEU A 156 -2.59 28.21 -20.29
C LEU A 156 -2.34 26.72 -20.55
N ALA A 157 -1.98 25.97 -19.51
CA ALA A 157 -1.77 24.53 -19.57
C ALA A 157 -2.04 23.90 -18.19
N SER A 158 -2.54 22.66 -18.20
CA SER A 158 -2.72 21.85 -17.00
C SER A 158 -2.26 20.42 -17.31
N PHE A 159 -1.47 19.85 -16.41
CA PHE A 159 -0.97 18.50 -16.49
C PHE A 159 -1.26 17.78 -15.18
N ASP A 160 -1.73 16.56 -15.25
CA ASP A 160 -1.84 15.67 -14.11
C ASP A 160 -1.17 14.33 -14.43
N GLY A 161 -0.66 13.67 -13.39
CA GLY A 161 -0.09 12.35 -13.53
C GLY A 161 0.14 11.66 -12.18
N ALA A 162 0.14 10.33 -12.22
CA ALA A 162 0.51 9.53 -11.06
C ALA A 162 2.01 9.66 -10.80
N VAL A 163 2.38 9.75 -9.52
CA VAL A 163 3.78 9.57 -9.08
C VAL A 163 3.96 8.07 -8.91
N VAL A 164 4.26 7.38 -10.02
CA VAL A 164 4.24 5.92 -10.06
C VAL A 164 5.44 5.36 -9.28
N GLN A 165 5.18 4.40 -8.38
CA GLN A 165 6.19 3.51 -7.80
C GLN A 165 6.38 2.32 -8.75
N PRO A 166 7.60 1.76 -8.91
CA PRO A 166 7.81 0.60 -9.76
C PRO A 166 6.89 -0.56 -9.34
N ASP A 167 6.26 -1.22 -10.32
CA ASP A 167 5.40 -2.39 -10.10
C ASP A 167 6.20 -3.55 -9.45
N ALA A 168 7.51 -3.59 -9.70
CA ALA A 168 8.45 -4.44 -9.00
C ALA A 168 9.04 -3.70 -7.78
N PRO A 169 8.87 -4.23 -6.55
CA PRO A 169 9.45 -3.62 -5.36
C PRO A 169 10.98 -3.61 -5.48
N ALA A 170 11.59 -2.47 -5.19
CA ALA A 170 13.04 -2.40 -5.09
C ALA A 170 13.53 -3.35 -4.00
N THR A 171 14.67 -4.00 -4.23
CA THR A 171 15.24 -4.96 -3.28
C THR A 171 16.42 -4.31 -2.56
N PRO A 172 16.23 -3.76 -1.35
CA PRO A 172 17.30 -3.16 -0.58
C PRO A 172 18.22 -4.24 0.00
N GLY A 173 19.49 -3.93 0.14
CA GLY A 173 20.48 -4.79 0.79
C GLY A 173 21.66 -3.99 1.34
N TYR A 174 22.49 -4.65 2.12
CA TYR A 174 23.73 -4.06 2.63
C TYR A 174 24.83 -5.12 2.79
N THR A 175 26.07 -4.66 2.88
CA THR A 175 27.21 -5.52 3.25
C THR A 175 27.95 -4.95 4.46
N THR A 176 28.48 -5.85 5.28
CA THR A 176 29.31 -5.50 6.42
C THR A 176 30.72 -6.05 6.26
N VAL A 177 31.70 -5.36 6.85
CA VAL A 177 33.08 -5.84 6.96
C VAL A 177 33.53 -5.67 8.41
N ARG A 178 34.15 -6.71 8.96
CA ARG A 178 34.75 -6.66 10.30
C ARG A 178 36.16 -6.07 10.19
N THR A 179 36.37 -4.87 10.75
CA THR A 179 37.69 -4.21 10.80
C THR A 179 38.06 -3.96 12.25
N SER A 180 39.19 -4.51 12.70
CA SER A 180 39.68 -4.38 14.08
C SER A 180 38.63 -4.79 15.13
N GLY A 181 37.92 -5.89 14.88
CA GLY A 181 36.90 -6.42 15.79
C GLY A 181 35.56 -5.70 15.77
N VAL A 182 35.37 -4.69 14.91
CA VAL A 182 34.12 -3.93 14.80
C VAL A 182 33.48 -4.17 13.44
N ASP A 183 32.22 -4.57 13.43
CA ASP A 183 31.42 -4.72 12.22
C ASP A 183 31.04 -3.32 11.68
N ARG A 184 31.39 -3.05 10.42
CA ARG A 184 31.14 -1.77 9.75
C ARG A 184 30.28 -1.97 8.52
N LEU A 185 29.33 -1.05 8.31
CA LEU A 185 28.45 -1.01 7.16
C LEU A 185 29.21 -0.42 5.97
N THR A 186 29.57 -1.25 4.99
CA THR A 186 30.47 -0.83 3.89
C THR A 186 29.72 -0.45 2.64
N THR A 187 28.69 -1.22 2.27
CA THR A 187 27.86 -0.89 1.10
C THR A 187 26.38 -0.97 1.42
N LEU A 188 25.61 -0.07 0.79
CA LEU A 188 24.17 -0.22 0.62
C LEU A 188 23.87 -0.56 -0.84
N ARG A 189 22.83 -1.33 -1.07
CA ARG A 189 22.41 -1.80 -2.39
C ARG A 189 20.92 -1.59 -2.58
N LEU A 190 20.53 -1.17 -3.78
CA LEU A 190 19.14 -1.05 -4.20
C LEU A 190 18.98 -1.75 -5.55
N GLY A 191 18.48 -2.98 -5.53
CA GLY A 191 18.06 -3.67 -6.76
C GLY A 191 16.81 -3.01 -7.33
N VAL A 192 16.87 -2.60 -8.59
CA VAL A 192 15.80 -1.90 -9.32
C VAL A 192 15.43 -2.74 -10.54
N GLY A 193 14.17 -3.19 -10.61
CA GLY A 193 13.68 -4.27 -11.50
C GLY A 193 14.08 -4.13 -12.98
N ASP A 194 13.17 -3.62 -13.82
CA ASP A 194 13.33 -3.62 -15.28
C ASP A 194 14.20 -2.47 -15.83
N ILE A 195 14.86 -1.71 -14.95
CA ILE A 195 15.71 -0.59 -15.34
C ILE A 195 17.13 -1.11 -15.55
N THR A 196 17.74 -0.83 -16.69
CA THR A 196 19.13 -1.22 -16.96
C THR A 196 20.12 -0.35 -16.17
N ALA A 197 21.31 -0.87 -15.86
CA ALA A 197 22.34 -0.12 -15.14
C ALA A 197 22.70 1.20 -15.84
N ASP A 198 22.75 1.22 -17.18
CA ASP A 198 23.04 2.42 -17.96
C ASP A 198 21.94 3.49 -17.84
N GLN A 199 20.68 3.09 -17.72
CA GLN A 199 19.55 4.02 -17.49
C GLN A 199 19.53 4.62 -16.07
N LEU A 200 20.28 4.03 -15.14
CA LEU A 200 20.46 4.54 -13.78
C LEU A 200 21.59 5.57 -13.70
N VAL A 201 22.53 5.57 -14.65
CA VAL A 201 23.62 6.56 -14.68
C VAL A 201 23.04 7.97 -14.86
N GLY A 202 23.56 8.93 -14.11
CA GLY A 202 23.08 10.31 -14.06
C GLY A 202 21.85 10.54 -13.17
N ARG A 203 21.25 9.48 -12.63
CA ARG A 203 20.11 9.62 -11.71
C ARG A 203 20.58 10.06 -10.33
N ARG A 204 19.75 10.81 -9.63
CA ARG A 204 20.07 11.27 -8.27
C ARG A 204 19.66 10.20 -7.26
N LEU A 205 20.57 9.85 -6.36
CA LEU A 205 20.32 8.94 -5.26
C LEU A 205 20.39 9.70 -3.93
N VAL A 206 19.49 9.35 -3.04
CA VAL A 206 19.51 9.77 -1.64
C VAL A 206 19.57 8.52 -0.77
N ALA A 207 20.62 8.40 0.03
CA ALA A 207 20.73 7.39 1.08
C ALA A 207 20.63 8.06 2.45
N ILE A 208 19.97 7.42 3.41
CA ILE A 208 19.85 7.90 4.78
C ILE A 208 20.22 6.76 5.70
N LEU A 209 21.10 7.04 6.67
CA LEU A 209 21.36 6.16 7.80
C LEU A 209 20.77 6.81 9.04
N ALA A 210 19.95 6.07 9.78
CA ALA A 210 19.44 6.57 11.06
C ALA A 210 20.07 5.78 12.21
N THR A 211 20.49 6.51 13.24
CA THR A 211 20.97 5.92 14.50
C THR A 211 19.81 5.40 15.35
N PRO A 212 20.08 4.61 16.40
CA PRO A 212 19.05 4.24 17.38
C PRO A 212 18.39 5.43 18.08
N ALA A 213 19.08 6.58 18.14
CA ALA A 213 18.53 7.84 18.67
C ALA A 213 17.68 8.61 17.64
N ASN A 214 17.46 8.05 16.45
CA ASN A 214 16.86 8.70 15.29
C ASN A 214 17.62 9.95 14.82
N GLU A 215 18.96 9.96 15.00
CA GLU A 215 19.80 10.94 14.33
C GLU A 215 20.08 10.47 12.90
N ASP A 216 19.86 11.35 11.93
CA ASP A 216 19.89 10.98 10.53
C ASP A 216 21.13 11.54 9.84
N THR A 217 21.82 10.70 9.07
CA THR A 217 22.95 11.11 8.24
C THR A 217 22.58 10.90 6.77
N PRO A 218 22.21 11.97 6.03
CA PRO A 218 21.90 11.87 4.61
C PRO A 218 23.19 11.84 3.76
N TYR A 219 23.19 10.99 2.75
CA TYR A 219 24.18 10.95 1.67
C TYR A 219 23.45 11.18 0.36
N VAL A 220 23.81 12.24 -0.36
CA VAL A 220 23.21 12.59 -1.65
C VAL A 220 24.28 12.53 -2.71
N GLY A 221 23.98 11.91 -3.83
CA GLY A 221 24.87 11.97 -4.99
C GLY A 221 24.20 11.54 -6.27
N VAL A 222 24.99 11.52 -7.34
CA VAL A 222 24.56 11.11 -8.66
C VAL A 222 25.12 9.72 -8.93
N VAL A 223 24.27 8.82 -9.41
CA VAL A 223 24.65 7.46 -9.79
C VAL A 223 25.56 7.53 -11.00
N GLY A 224 26.78 7.02 -10.87
CA GLY A 224 27.72 6.93 -11.98
C GLY A 224 27.93 5.52 -12.51
N THR A 225 29.00 5.39 -13.29
CA THR A 225 29.57 4.10 -13.66
C THR A 225 30.53 3.63 -12.55
N PRO A 226 30.79 2.31 -12.41
CA PRO A 226 31.62 1.74 -11.33
C PRO A 226 33.03 2.34 -11.17
N PHE A 227 33.50 3.11 -12.14
CA PHE A 227 34.83 3.71 -12.18
C PHE A 227 34.85 5.20 -11.82
N ASN A 228 33.69 5.84 -11.60
CA ASN A 228 33.68 7.20 -11.08
C ASN A 228 33.94 7.15 -9.57
N ASN A 229 34.95 7.88 -9.09
CA ASN A 229 35.38 7.82 -7.68
C ASN A 229 34.37 8.40 -6.66
N GLN A 230 33.09 8.53 -7.01
CA GLN A 230 32.06 9.18 -6.19
C GLN A 230 31.37 8.24 -5.20
N GLY A 231 31.68 6.94 -5.24
CA GLY A 231 31.13 5.96 -4.29
C GLY A 231 29.65 5.64 -4.47
N ILE A 232 29.02 6.12 -5.55
CA ILE A 232 27.65 5.75 -5.93
C ILE A 232 27.66 5.38 -7.40
N TRP A 233 27.32 4.13 -7.73
CA TRP A 233 27.30 3.64 -9.11
C TRP A 233 26.18 2.66 -9.36
N ALA A 234 25.88 2.43 -10.63
CA ALA A 234 25.02 1.36 -11.08
C ALA A 234 25.86 0.17 -11.58
N GLU A 235 25.47 -1.04 -11.19
CA GLU A 235 26.03 -2.28 -11.71
C GLU A 235 24.92 -3.28 -12.00
N LYS A 236 25.22 -4.30 -12.81
CA LYS A 236 24.35 -5.46 -12.95
C LYS A 236 24.79 -6.50 -11.93
N ASP A 237 23.92 -6.86 -10.98
CA ASP A 237 24.27 -7.87 -9.99
C ASP A 237 24.52 -9.20 -10.71
N ALA A 238 25.72 -9.75 -10.55
CA ALA A 238 26.15 -10.95 -11.28
C ALA A 238 25.35 -12.22 -10.90
N ARG A 239 24.70 -12.24 -9.73
CA ARG A 239 23.95 -13.39 -9.22
C ARG A 239 22.50 -13.36 -9.67
N THR A 240 21.87 -12.18 -9.62
CA THR A 240 20.44 -12.03 -9.90
C THR A 240 20.16 -11.47 -11.29
N ALA A 241 21.17 -10.94 -11.98
CA ALA A 241 21.05 -10.18 -13.22
C ALA A 241 20.21 -8.89 -13.10
N VAL A 242 19.85 -8.48 -11.87
CA VAL A 242 19.09 -7.26 -11.58
C VAL A 242 20.04 -6.06 -11.54
N SER A 243 19.66 -4.96 -12.17
CA SER A 243 20.43 -3.72 -12.06
C SER A 243 20.35 -3.20 -10.63
N THR A 244 21.48 -2.84 -10.07
CA THR A 244 21.61 -2.48 -8.67
C THR A 244 22.36 -1.16 -8.55
N VAL A 245 21.79 -0.22 -7.81
CA VAL A 245 22.53 0.97 -7.36
C VAL A 245 23.30 0.60 -6.11
N VAL A 246 24.61 0.85 -6.10
CA VAL A 246 25.50 0.59 -4.97
C VAL A 246 25.98 1.90 -4.39
N VAL A 247 25.94 2.00 -3.05
CA VAL A 247 26.50 3.11 -2.27
C VAL A 247 27.64 2.57 -1.42
N ASP A 248 28.87 2.94 -1.74
CA ASP A 248 30.05 2.67 -0.93
C ASP A 248 30.18 3.72 0.17
N LEU A 249 29.75 3.32 1.37
CA LEU A 249 29.77 4.14 2.57
C LEU A 249 31.20 4.48 3.02
N THR A 250 32.22 3.71 2.61
CA THR A 250 33.61 4.09 2.90
C THR A 250 34.01 5.35 2.14
N ARG A 251 33.44 5.58 0.96
CA ARG A 251 33.72 6.76 0.14
C ARG A 251 32.80 7.92 0.49
N VAL A 252 31.49 7.67 0.60
CA VAL A 252 30.52 8.76 0.84
C VAL A 252 30.52 9.27 2.28
N ALA A 253 30.98 8.47 3.26
CA ALA A 253 31.09 8.87 4.68
C ALA A 253 32.51 9.33 5.07
N GLY A 254 33.21 10.02 4.17
CA GLY A 254 34.50 10.66 4.48
C GLY A 254 35.62 9.69 4.84
N GLY A 255 35.66 8.51 4.21
CA GLY A 255 36.73 7.52 4.40
C GLY A 255 36.48 6.49 5.51
N ARG A 256 35.40 6.63 6.30
CA ARG A 256 35.12 5.74 7.43
C ARG A 256 33.68 5.24 7.43
N ALA A 257 33.49 3.99 7.01
CA ALA A 257 32.21 3.30 7.09
C ALA A 257 31.62 3.35 8.52
N PRO A 258 30.31 3.62 8.69
CA PRO A 258 29.63 3.61 9.99
C PRO A 258 29.75 2.25 10.68
N LYS A 259 29.73 2.22 12.02
CA LYS A 259 29.61 0.94 12.74
C LYS A 259 28.19 0.44 12.60
N VAL A 260 28.03 -0.87 12.48
CA VAL A 260 26.71 -1.53 12.44
C VAL A 260 25.89 -1.19 13.68
N ALA A 261 26.51 -1.20 14.87
CA ALA A 261 25.84 -0.86 16.13
C ALA A 261 25.32 0.58 16.22
N ASP A 262 25.85 1.49 15.40
CA ASP A 262 25.46 2.90 15.39
C ASP A 262 24.34 3.19 14.37
N VAL A 263 23.91 2.18 13.59
CA VAL A 263 22.87 2.30 12.56
C VAL A 263 21.71 1.37 12.88
N ALA A 264 20.53 1.92 13.12
CA ALA A 264 19.31 1.14 13.36
C ALA A 264 18.60 0.77 12.04
N ARG A 265 18.58 1.71 11.10
CA ARG A 265 17.87 1.59 9.81
C ARG A 265 18.60 2.33 8.71
N TYR A 266 18.39 1.90 7.48
CA TYR A 266 18.80 2.64 6.29
C TYR A 266 17.64 2.78 5.30
N GLN A 267 17.69 3.86 4.52
CA GLN A 267 16.75 4.13 3.45
C GLN A 267 17.51 4.59 2.20
N LEU A 268 17.06 4.15 1.04
CA LEU A 268 17.56 4.49 -0.29
C LEU A 268 16.39 5.00 -1.12
N MET A 269 16.60 6.11 -1.82
CA MET A 269 15.62 6.70 -2.71
C MET A 269 16.32 7.10 -3.99
N LEU A 270 15.97 6.45 -5.09
CA LEU A 270 16.38 6.87 -6.41
C LEU A 270 15.35 7.87 -6.96
N LEU A 271 15.80 9.08 -7.28
CA LEU A 271 14.98 10.14 -7.84
C LEU A 271 15.21 10.19 -9.35
N GLN A 272 14.12 10.04 -10.09
CA GLN A 272 14.07 10.09 -11.54
C GLN A 272 13.24 11.31 -11.97
N PRO A 273 13.66 12.04 -13.02
CA PRO A 273 12.83 13.06 -13.62
C PRO A 273 11.52 12.47 -14.12
N GLN A 274 10.40 13.07 -13.70
CA GLN A 274 9.05 12.65 -14.08
C GLN A 274 8.55 13.55 -15.20
N ARG A 275 8.12 13.00 -16.33
CA ARG A 275 7.56 13.79 -17.45
C ARG A 275 6.04 13.69 -17.47
N LEU A 276 5.35 14.83 -17.58
CA LEU A 276 3.90 14.92 -17.79
C LEU A 276 3.62 15.56 -19.15
N GLY A 277 2.59 15.13 -19.89
CA GLY A 277 2.22 15.71 -21.20
C GLY A 277 2.21 14.75 -22.40
N ALA A 278 2.00 15.31 -23.60
CA ALA A 278 1.63 14.61 -24.83
C ALA A 278 2.81 13.85 -25.47
N ASP A 279 3.08 12.65 -24.94
CA ASP A 279 3.53 11.43 -25.63
C ASP A 279 3.96 10.40 -24.56
N GLN A 280 3.01 9.98 -23.70
CA GLN A 280 3.25 8.91 -22.71
C GLN A 280 3.30 7.52 -23.36
N SER A 281 4.00 7.39 -24.48
CA SER A 281 4.33 6.11 -25.12
C SER A 281 5.37 5.38 -24.25
N ALA A 282 4.91 4.76 -23.17
CA ALA A 282 5.51 3.64 -22.45
C ALA A 282 6.93 3.79 -21.83
N ALA A 283 7.63 4.91 -21.96
CA ALA A 283 8.94 5.10 -21.34
C ALA A 283 8.81 5.54 -19.86
N THR A 284 8.52 4.56 -18.99
CA THR A 284 8.78 4.55 -17.52
C THR A 284 8.77 5.89 -16.79
N THR A 285 7.56 6.32 -16.39
CA THR A 285 7.27 7.55 -15.62
C THR A 285 7.44 7.35 -14.10
N TYR A 286 8.49 6.67 -13.66
CA TYR A 286 8.76 6.54 -12.22
C TYR A 286 9.47 7.81 -11.73
N ALA A 287 8.99 8.42 -10.64
CA ALA A 287 9.68 9.58 -10.06
C ALA A 287 10.59 9.17 -8.91
N ILE A 288 10.17 8.19 -8.10
CA ILE A 288 10.83 7.82 -6.85
C ILE A 288 10.81 6.29 -6.69
N ILE A 289 11.99 5.71 -6.51
CA ILE A 289 12.14 4.28 -6.16
C ILE A 289 12.65 4.19 -4.72
N PRO A 290 11.76 3.94 -3.73
CA PRO A 290 12.17 3.77 -2.36
C PRO A 290 12.63 2.33 -2.09
N GLY A 291 13.63 2.18 -1.24
CA GLY A 291 14.01 0.92 -0.60
C GLY A 291 14.61 1.20 0.77
N GLY A 292 14.62 0.22 1.66
CA GLY A 292 15.21 0.39 2.99
C GLY A 292 15.07 -0.86 3.84
N GLY A 293 15.79 -0.90 4.95
CA GLY A 293 15.78 -2.04 5.83
C GLY A 293 16.32 -1.73 7.22
N LEU A 294 16.10 -2.67 8.13
CA LEU A 294 16.77 -2.68 9.42
C LEU A 294 18.20 -3.18 9.24
N VAL A 295 19.11 -2.65 10.05
CA VAL A 295 20.46 -3.19 10.16
C VAL A 295 20.50 -4.06 11.41
N GLU A 296 20.57 -5.37 11.21
CA GLU A 296 20.69 -6.29 12.34
C GLU A 296 22.11 -6.23 12.91
N ALA A 297 22.23 -5.78 14.15
CA ALA A 297 23.47 -5.92 14.90
C ALA A 297 23.69 -7.40 15.18
N THR A 298 24.71 -7.98 14.56
CA THR A 298 25.22 -9.29 14.93
C THR A 298 25.55 -9.26 16.41
N ALA A 299 24.79 -10.02 17.22
CA ALA A 299 25.06 -10.15 18.64
C ALA A 299 26.55 -10.50 18.82
N PRO A 300 27.27 -9.85 19.74
CA PRO A 300 28.68 -10.14 19.95
C PRO A 300 28.82 -11.64 20.17
N GLU A 301 29.71 -12.25 19.39
CA GLU A 301 30.05 -13.66 19.53
C GLU A 301 30.37 -13.90 21.01
N PRO A 302 29.63 -14.79 21.71
CA PRO A 302 29.79 -14.93 23.14
C PRO A 302 31.25 -15.27 23.41
N SER A 303 31.95 -14.39 24.12
CA SER A 303 33.28 -14.66 24.65
C SER A 303 33.21 -16.02 25.34
N PRO A 304 34.16 -16.96 25.11
CA PRO A 304 34.11 -18.27 25.73
C PRO A 304 34.16 -18.11 27.24
N THR A 305 32.99 -18.17 27.88
CA THR A 305 32.88 -18.08 29.34
C THR A 305 33.34 -19.43 29.88
N PRO A 306 34.37 -19.49 30.75
CA PRO A 306 34.67 -20.72 31.48
C PRO A 306 33.40 -21.12 32.22
N THR A 307 33.02 -22.39 32.21
CA THR A 307 31.73 -22.88 32.71
C THR A 307 31.64 -22.84 34.25
N PRO A 308 30.80 -21.98 34.87
CA PRO A 308 30.32 -22.21 36.23
C PRO A 308 28.92 -22.83 36.27
N THR A 309 28.74 -23.63 37.32
CA THR A 309 27.58 -24.43 37.74
C THR A 309 26.25 -23.66 37.72
N PRO A 310 25.14 -24.28 37.25
CA PRO A 310 23.86 -23.60 37.03
C PRO A 310 23.24 -23.06 38.32
N THR A 311 22.83 -21.79 38.28
CA THR A 311 21.89 -21.17 39.22
C THR A 311 20.61 -20.83 38.44
N PRO A 312 19.40 -21.15 38.94
CA PRO A 312 18.14 -20.90 38.24
C PRO A 312 17.86 -19.40 38.13
N GLY A 313 17.89 -18.87 36.91
CA GLY A 313 17.57 -17.48 36.58
C GLY A 313 16.06 -17.26 36.32
N PRO A 314 15.56 -16.02 36.50
CA PRO A 314 14.15 -15.68 36.33
C PRO A 314 13.70 -15.91 34.88
N SER A 315 12.48 -16.45 34.74
CA SER A 315 11.82 -16.76 33.48
C SER A 315 11.77 -15.53 32.57
N PRO A 316 12.28 -15.58 31.34
CA PRO A 316 12.16 -14.48 30.39
C PRO A 316 10.68 -14.19 30.12
N THR A 317 10.33 -12.90 30.06
CA THR A 317 9.03 -12.44 29.59
C THR A 317 8.86 -12.90 28.13
N PRO A 318 7.77 -13.62 27.78
CA PRO A 318 7.61 -14.15 26.44
C PRO A 318 7.54 -13.02 25.40
N GLN A 319 8.52 -13.02 24.50
CA GLN A 319 8.51 -12.21 23.30
C GLN A 319 7.31 -12.65 22.42
N PRO A 320 6.57 -11.74 21.75
CA PRO A 320 5.46 -12.12 20.89
C PRO A 320 5.96 -13.10 19.82
N VAL A 321 5.53 -14.36 19.91
CA VAL A 321 5.88 -15.38 18.93
C VAL A 321 5.20 -14.98 17.62
N ALA A 322 5.99 -14.73 16.57
CA ALA A 322 5.44 -14.50 15.24
C ALA A 322 4.50 -15.66 14.89
N VAL A 323 3.25 -15.34 14.56
CA VAL A 323 2.23 -16.34 14.28
C VAL A 323 2.59 -17.01 12.94
N SER A 324 3.23 -18.19 13.00
CA SER A 324 3.49 -19.01 11.81
C SER A 324 2.19 -19.33 11.07
N SER A 325 2.21 -19.40 9.74
CA SER A 325 1.01 -19.70 8.96
C SER A 325 0.73 -21.20 8.85
N ALA A 326 -0.53 -21.60 8.68
CA ALA A 326 -0.93 -22.98 8.41
C ALA A 326 -0.44 -23.52 7.05
N VAL A 327 -0.03 -22.65 6.12
CA VAL A 327 0.60 -23.10 4.87
C VAL A 327 2.08 -23.43 5.04
N GLU A 328 2.67 -23.09 6.19
CA GLU A 328 4.02 -23.50 6.54
C GLU A 328 3.94 -24.84 7.28
N PRO A 329 4.63 -25.90 6.81
CA PRO A 329 4.58 -27.18 7.48
C PRO A 329 5.25 -27.07 8.85
N VAL A 330 4.57 -27.56 9.89
CA VAL A 330 5.10 -27.68 11.26
C VAL A 330 5.91 -28.97 11.45
N GLY A 331 5.79 -29.92 10.53
CA GLY A 331 6.63 -31.11 10.46
C GLY A 331 7.12 -31.34 9.04
N LEU A 332 8.43 -31.34 8.84
CA LEU A 332 9.09 -31.55 7.55
C LEU A 332 10.37 -32.37 7.77
N ASP A 333 10.62 -33.38 6.93
CA ASP A 333 11.91 -34.08 6.92
C ASP A 333 13.01 -33.06 6.57
N PRO A 334 14.12 -32.98 7.34
CA PRO A 334 15.18 -31.99 7.11
C PRO A 334 15.87 -32.10 5.74
N ARG A 335 15.69 -33.22 5.03
CA ARG A 335 16.16 -33.42 3.64
C ARG A 335 15.24 -32.81 2.59
N LEU A 336 14.11 -32.24 3.00
CA LEU A 336 13.14 -31.63 2.12
C LEU A 336 13.13 -30.11 2.33
N LYS A 337 12.85 -29.39 1.26
CA LYS A 337 12.58 -27.96 1.28
C LYS A 337 11.23 -27.69 0.62
N VAL A 338 10.37 -26.98 1.32
CA VAL A 338 9.10 -26.48 0.80
C VAL A 338 9.28 -25.03 0.36
N THR A 339 8.77 -24.67 -0.81
CA THR A 339 8.75 -23.29 -1.31
C THR A 339 7.36 -22.98 -1.85
N GLY A 340 6.69 -22.00 -1.24
CA GLY A 340 5.36 -21.58 -1.69
C GLY A 340 5.42 -20.92 -3.06
N ARG A 341 4.51 -21.27 -3.97
CA ARG A 341 4.38 -20.65 -5.30
C ARG A 341 3.26 -19.62 -5.38
N SER A 342 2.15 -19.83 -4.68
CA SER A 342 0.95 -19.03 -4.92
C SER A 342 1.00 -17.66 -4.22
N SER A 343 0.65 -16.60 -4.96
CA SER A 343 0.00 -15.44 -4.36
C SER A 343 -1.34 -15.94 -3.83
N GLN A 344 -1.43 -16.18 -2.53
CA GLN A 344 -2.62 -16.72 -1.87
C GLN A 344 -3.75 -15.69 -1.93
N LYS A 345 -4.40 -15.55 -3.08
CA LYS A 345 -5.62 -14.78 -3.19
C LYS A 345 -6.71 -15.60 -2.52
N GLN A 346 -7.04 -15.21 -1.29
CA GLN A 346 -8.26 -15.66 -0.66
C GLN A 346 -9.40 -14.94 -1.36
N ASP A 347 -10.40 -15.70 -1.78
CA ASP A 347 -11.68 -15.15 -2.17
C ASP A 347 -12.24 -14.39 -0.97
N GLU A 348 -12.39 -13.08 -1.16
CA GLU A 348 -12.82 -12.16 -0.11
C GLU A 348 -14.22 -12.46 0.40
N THR A 349 -14.99 -13.23 -0.35
CA THR A 349 -16.34 -13.61 0.03
C THR A 349 -16.41 -14.96 0.70
N THR A 350 -15.75 -15.97 0.16
CA THR A 350 -15.91 -17.33 0.66
C THR A 350 -14.80 -17.74 1.62
N LEU A 351 -13.76 -16.91 1.80
CA LEU A 351 -12.47 -17.26 2.39
C LEU A 351 -11.77 -18.43 1.69
N ARG A 352 -12.28 -18.84 0.52
CA ARG A 352 -11.71 -19.92 -0.26
C ARG A 352 -10.32 -19.52 -0.70
N PHE A 353 -9.36 -20.41 -0.55
CA PHE A 353 -8.01 -20.19 -1.00
C PHE A 353 -7.45 -21.45 -1.64
N CYS A 354 -6.51 -21.27 -2.55
CA CYS A 354 -5.72 -22.35 -3.09
C CYS A 354 -4.25 -22.12 -2.74
N HIS A 355 -3.60 -23.15 -2.23
CA HIS A 355 -2.20 -23.15 -1.90
C HIS A 355 -1.47 -24.14 -2.81
N GLU A 356 -0.53 -23.62 -3.59
CA GLU A 356 0.39 -24.41 -4.40
C GLU A 356 1.81 -24.18 -3.88
N PHE A 357 2.57 -25.26 -3.80
CA PHE A 357 3.94 -25.24 -3.31
C PHE A 357 4.78 -26.33 -3.97
N ASP A 358 6.07 -26.04 -4.04
CA ASP A 358 7.09 -27.00 -4.47
C ASP A 358 7.68 -27.71 -3.27
N ILE A 359 7.85 -29.02 -3.39
CA ILE A 359 8.61 -29.84 -2.47
C ILE A 359 9.83 -30.34 -3.22
N SER A 360 11.01 -29.97 -2.73
CA SER A 360 12.29 -30.37 -3.30
C SER A 360 13.09 -31.23 -2.32
N ASN A 361 13.71 -32.29 -2.83
CA ASN A 361 14.66 -33.10 -2.08
C ASN A 361 16.05 -32.49 -2.19
N THR A 362 16.56 -31.97 -1.07
CA THR A 362 17.87 -31.32 -0.98
C THR A 362 18.99 -32.28 -0.61
N SER A 363 18.68 -33.55 -0.36
CA SER A 363 19.66 -34.58 -0.04
C SER A 363 20.21 -35.29 -1.28
N LYS A 364 21.21 -36.15 -1.07
CA LYS A 364 21.82 -37.01 -2.10
C LYS A 364 21.13 -38.36 -2.26
N GLU A 365 20.14 -38.66 -1.42
CA GLU A 365 19.42 -39.93 -1.41
C GLU A 365 17.97 -39.72 -1.82
N ALA A 366 17.30 -40.77 -2.27
CA ALA A 366 15.87 -40.70 -2.54
C ALA A 366 15.08 -40.58 -1.24
N VAL A 367 14.05 -39.73 -1.21
CA VAL A 367 13.25 -39.46 0.00
C VAL A 367 11.78 -39.72 -0.26
N ALA A 368 11.18 -40.64 0.49
CA ALA A 368 9.73 -40.75 0.59
C ALA A 368 9.21 -39.58 1.43
N TRP A 369 8.51 -38.63 0.80
CA TRP A 369 8.23 -37.36 1.45
C TRP A 369 6.90 -37.36 2.21
N ARG A 370 6.91 -36.67 3.35
CA ARG A 370 5.77 -36.39 4.21
C ARG A 370 5.93 -35.02 4.82
N LEU A 371 4.83 -34.31 4.99
CA LEU A 371 4.78 -33.04 5.72
C LEU A 371 3.51 -32.96 6.56
N THR A 372 3.55 -32.13 7.60
CA THR A 372 2.42 -31.90 8.50
C THR A 372 2.10 -30.42 8.57
N PHE A 373 0.85 -30.05 8.31
CA PHE A 373 0.29 -28.71 8.52
C PHE A 373 -0.43 -28.64 9.87
N ASP A 374 -0.48 -27.45 10.45
CA ASP A 374 -1.32 -27.15 11.60
C ASP A 374 -2.54 -26.36 11.11
N THR A 375 -3.67 -27.05 10.96
CA THR A 375 -4.86 -26.45 10.39
C THR A 375 -5.51 -25.43 11.30
N THR A 376 -5.14 -25.35 12.59
CA THR A 376 -5.69 -24.36 13.52
C THR A 376 -5.22 -22.94 13.24
N LYS A 377 -4.12 -22.81 12.48
CA LYS A 377 -3.51 -21.53 12.09
C LYS A 377 -4.18 -20.93 10.83
N PRO A 378 -4.05 -19.62 10.59
CA PRO A 378 -4.49 -18.99 9.35
C PRO A 378 -3.62 -19.43 8.16
N PRO A 379 -4.17 -19.61 6.95
CA PRO A 379 -5.56 -19.39 6.56
C PRO A 379 -6.49 -20.60 6.72
N MET A 380 -6.08 -21.68 7.40
CA MET A 380 -6.91 -22.89 7.50
C MET A 380 -7.98 -22.81 8.61
N TRP A 381 -7.75 -22.06 9.68
CA TRP A 381 -8.75 -21.74 10.74
C TRP A 381 -9.54 -22.94 11.29
N GLY A 382 -8.85 -24.05 11.55
CA GLY A 382 -9.44 -25.29 12.05
C GLY A 382 -10.09 -26.14 10.95
N LEU A 383 -9.66 -26.00 9.69
CA LEU A 383 -10.05 -26.87 8.60
C LEU A 383 -9.96 -28.35 9.00
N ASP A 384 -11.03 -29.10 8.77
CA ASP A 384 -11.03 -30.56 8.87
C ASP A 384 -10.82 -31.16 7.45
N PRO A 385 -9.61 -31.61 7.11
CA PRO A 385 -9.30 -32.14 5.78
C PRO A 385 -9.92 -33.52 5.53
N THR A 386 -10.58 -34.13 6.53
CA THR A 386 -11.33 -35.38 6.34
C THR A 386 -12.66 -35.16 5.65
N VAL A 387 -13.22 -33.95 5.75
CA VAL A 387 -14.46 -33.57 5.07
C VAL A 387 -14.12 -32.93 3.73
N VAL A 388 -14.55 -33.58 2.64
CA VAL A 388 -14.41 -33.07 1.27
C VAL A 388 -15.80 -32.82 0.73
N ASP A 389 -16.15 -31.55 0.52
CA ASP A 389 -17.41 -31.12 -0.07
C ASP A 389 -17.13 -29.97 -1.04
N GLY A 390 -17.42 -30.17 -2.31
CA GLY A 390 -17.10 -29.21 -3.38
C GLY A 390 -17.78 -27.84 -3.26
N ASN A 391 -18.68 -27.66 -2.29
CA ASN A 391 -19.24 -26.34 -1.93
C ASN A 391 -19.34 -26.11 -0.40
N GLY A 392 -18.79 -27.01 0.42
CA GLY A 392 -19.00 -26.99 1.87
C GLY A 392 -18.06 -26.03 2.60
N ILE A 393 -18.62 -25.19 3.48
CA ILE A 393 -17.84 -24.37 4.42
C ILE A 393 -17.15 -25.29 5.44
N GLY A 394 -15.87 -25.05 5.68
CA GLY A 394 -15.03 -25.84 6.61
C GLY A 394 -14.44 -27.11 5.98
N THR A 395 -14.35 -27.18 4.65
CA THR A 395 -13.97 -28.42 3.94
C THR A 395 -12.82 -28.21 2.96
N LEU A 396 -12.11 -29.30 2.69
CA LEU A 396 -11.14 -29.38 1.61
C LEU A 396 -11.90 -29.50 0.28
N GLN A 397 -11.63 -28.61 -0.66
CA GLN A 397 -12.34 -28.55 -1.95
C GLN A 397 -11.71 -29.49 -2.98
N SER A 398 -10.39 -29.43 -3.08
CA SER A 398 -9.60 -30.25 -3.99
C SER A 398 -8.16 -30.36 -3.49
N MET A 399 -7.46 -31.41 -3.90
CA MET A 399 -6.02 -31.60 -3.67
C MET A 399 -5.42 -32.32 -4.87
N TRP A 400 -4.17 -31.99 -5.20
CA TRP A 400 -3.43 -32.62 -6.29
C TRP A 400 -1.97 -32.80 -5.91
N GLY A 401 -1.35 -33.84 -6.48
CA GLY A 401 0.05 -34.14 -6.24
C GLY A 401 0.35 -34.76 -4.88
N PHE A 402 -0.64 -34.98 -4.02
CA PHE A 402 -0.44 -35.62 -2.72
C PHE A 402 -1.69 -36.36 -2.25
N GLU A 403 -1.50 -37.26 -1.29
CA GLU A 403 -2.55 -37.97 -0.57
C GLU A 403 -2.57 -37.60 0.92
N LYS A 404 -3.74 -37.72 1.53
CA LYS A 404 -3.90 -37.56 2.98
C LYS A 404 -3.32 -38.79 3.68
N ILE A 405 -2.46 -38.57 4.68
CA ILE A 405 -1.89 -39.65 5.50
C ILE A 405 -2.65 -39.77 6.82
N ASP A 406 -2.77 -38.66 7.55
CA ASP A 406 -3.37 -38.63 8.89
C ASP A 406 -3.97 -37.25 9.19
N TYR A 407 -4.98 -37.21 10.05
CA TYR A 407 -5.51 -35.97 10.61
C TYR A 407 -5.93 -36.15 12.06
N GLN A 408 -5.28 -35.39 12.94
CA GLN A 408 -5.55 -35.41 14.37
C GLN A 408 -6.47 -34.25 14.73
N ARG A 409 -7.77 -34.51 14.79
CA ARG A 409 -8.79 -33.48 15.05
C ARG A 409 -8.56 -32.70 16.36
N SER A 410 -8.00 -33.34 17.39
CA SER A 410 -7.74 -32.68 18.68
C SER A 410 -6.64 -31.62 18.61
N THR A 411 -5.66 -31.78 17.73
CA THR A 411 -4.51 -30.88 17.57
C THR A 411 -4.59 -30.05 16.29
N GLY A 412 -5.48 -30.42 15.36
CA GLY A 412 -5.55 -29.84 14.02
C GLY A 412 -4.36 -30.21 13.13
N LEU A 413 -3.55 -31.20 13.50
CA LEU A 413 -2.39 -31.60 12.69
C LEU A 413 -2.83 -32.46 11.51
N TRP A 414 -2.51 -32.00 10.31
CA TRP A 414 -2.83 -32.67 9.04
C TRP A 414 -1.55 -33.13 8.34
N SER A 415 -1.34 -34.44 8.26
CA SER A 415 -0.22 -35.02 7.52
C SER A 415 -0.61 -35.39 6.09
N VAL A 416 0.26 -35.05 5.14
CA VAL A 416 0.15 -35.42 3.72
C VAL A 416 1.46 -35.98 3.20
N GLY A 417 1.41 -36.73 2.11
CA GLY A 417 2.60 -37.26 1.42
C GLY A 417 2.34 -37.52 -0.06
N GLY A 418 3.39 -37.90 -0.79
CA GLY A 418 3.31 -38.08 -2.23
C GLY A 418 2.45 -39.26 -2.66
N VAL A 419 1.78 -39.11 -3.79
CA VAL A 419 1.03 -40.17 -4.48
C VAL A 419 1.94 -41.02 -5.35
N ASN A 420 1.45 -42.13 -5.89
CA ASN A 420 2.20 -43.13 -6.67
C ASN A 420 3.37 -42.61 -7.53
N TYR A 421 3.17 -41.55 -8.32
CA TYR A 421 4.20 -41.05 -9.25
C TYR A 421 5.22 -40.09 -8.63
N ASN A 422 4.97 -39.57 -7.43
CA ASN A 422 5.87 -38.63 -6.73
C ASN A 422 6.08 -39.00 -5.26
N LYS A 423 5.69 -40.22 -4.83
CA LYS A 423 5.81 -40.71 -3.45
C LYS A 423 7.24 -40.65 -2.93
N VAL A 424 8.21 -40.90 -3.81
CA VAL A 424 9.64 -40.82 -3.54
C VAL A 424 10.26 -39.80 -4.50
N LEU A 425 10.97 -38.82 -3.97
CA LEU A 425 11.73 -37.85 -4.75
C LEU A 425 13.18 -38.29 -4.83
N ALA A 426 13.73 -38.39 -6.04
CA ALA A 426 15.16 -38.57 -6.25
C ALA A 426 15.96 -37.36 -5.71
N ALA A 427 17.27 -37.53 -5.56
CA ALA A 427 18.15 -36.44 -5.15
C ALA A 427 18.02 -35.22 -6.08
N GLY A 428 17.78 -34.03 -5.50
CA GLY A 428 17.57 -32.80 -6.25
C GLY A 428 16.22 -32.69 -6.98
N GLN A 429 15.37 -33.73 -6.95
CA GLN A 429 14.06 -33.68 -7.60
C GLN A 429 13.12 -32.74 -6.86
N SER A 430 12.31 -32.02 -7.63
CA SER A 430 11.22 -31.18 -7.12
C SER A 430 9.89 -31.63 -7.72
N VAL A 431 8.81 -31.51 -6.95
CA VAL A 431 7.44 -31.69 -7.43
C VAL A 431 6.54 -30.57 -6.91
N THR A 432 5.66 -30.09 -7.79
CA THR A 432 4.63 -29.12 -7.44
C THR A 432 3.36 -29.84 -7.03
N VAL A 433 2.81 -29.45 -5.88
CA VAL A 433 1.58 -30.02 -5.34
C VAL A 433 0.71 -28.90 -4.76
N GLY A 434 -0.54 -29.19 -4.44
CA GLY A 434 -1.39 -28.16 -3.85
C GLY A 434 -2.78 -28.63 -3.48
N TYR A 435 -3.53 -27.70 -2.90
CA TYR A 435 -4.91 -27.91 -2.51
C TYR A 435 -5.69 -26.60 -2.55
N CYS A 436 -7.01 -26.73 -2.68
CA CYS A 436 -7.94 -25.65 -2.42
C CYS A 436 -8.79 -26.00 -1.21
N ALA A 437 -9.02 -25.02 -0.34
CA ALA A 437 -9.84 -25.18 0.86
C ALA A 437 -10.80 -24.00 1.01
N GLN A 438 -11.96 -24.27 1.59
CA GLN A 438 -12.89 -23.25 2.04
C GLN A 438 -13.08 -23.41 3.53
N PRO A 439 -12.23 -22.78 4.35
CA PRO A 439 -12.28 -22.91 5.80
C PRO A 439 -13.56 -22.28 6.37
N LYS A 440 -13.93 -22.69 7.58
CA LYS A 440 -15.01 -22.01 8.31
C LYS A 440 -14.49 -20.66 8.76
N ILE A 441 -15.32 -19.62 8.61
CA ILE A 441 -15.00 -18.29 9.12
C ILE A 441 -14.71 -18.43 10.63
N PRO A 442 -13.49 -18.11 11.11
CA PRO A 442 -13.17 -18.24 12.51
C PRO A 442 -14.03 -17.28 13.35
N ALA A 443 -14.21 -17.61 14.62
CA ALA A 443 -14.68 -16.62 15.58
C ALA A 443 -13.68 -15.45 15.61
N VAL A 444 -14.18 -14.23 15.82
CA VAL A 444 -13.27 -13.10 16.02
C VAL A 444 -12.56 -13.31 17.35
N ASP A 445 -11.23 -13.33 17.31
CA ASP A 445 -10.37 -13.46 18.48
C ASP A 445 -9.56 -12.17 18.63
N SER A 446 -10.05 -11.27 19.49
CA SER A 446 -9.42 -9.98 19.76
C SER A 446 -8.06 -10.07 20.45
N THR A 447 -7.63 -11.27 20.84
CA THR A 447 -6.30 -11.53 21.42
C THR A 447 -5.28 -11.99 20.38
N ARG A 448 -5.73 -12.50 19.23
CA ARG A 448 -4.86 -13.02 18.16
C ARG A 448 -4.64 -12.04 17.02
N PHE A 449 -5.54 -11.08 16.85
CA PHE A 449 -5.47 -10.08 15.79
C PHE A 449 -5.20 -8.71 16.41
N ASP A 450 -4.31 -7.93 15.81
CA ASP A 450 -4.17 -6.52 16.19
C ASP A 450 -5.55 -5.89 16.23
N LYS A 451 -5.91 -5.30 17.38
CA LYS A 451 -7.22 -4.67 17.54
C LYS A 451 -7.42 -3.76 16.35
N PRO A 452 -8.49 -3.96 15.56
CA PRO A 452 -8.94 -3.02 14.55
C PRO A 452 -8.72 -1.60 15.04
N GLN A 453 -7.82 -0.84 14.40
CA GLN A 453 -7.66 0.56 14.72
C GLN A 453 -8.85 1.32 14.16
N VAL A 454 -9.93 1.33 14.95
CA VAL A 454 -11.15 2.07 14.65
C VAL A 454 -10.87 3.54 14.97
N SER A 455 -10.53 4.30 13.93
CA SER A 455 -10.63 5.75 13.98
C SER A 455 -12.03 6.15 13.54
N LEU A 456 -12.67 7.02 14.34
CA LEU A 456 -13.97 7.59 14.03
C LEU A 456 -13.82 9.05 13.65
N GLU A 457 -14.14 9.36 12.39
CA GLU A 457 -14.23 10.73 11.91
C GLU A 457 -15.70 11.15 11.93
N PRO A 458 -16.08 12.14 12.77
CA PRO A 458 -17.41 12.72 12.69
C PRO A 458 -17.53 13.53 11.39
N GLY A 459 -18.30 13.00 10.45
CA GLY A 459 -18.79 13.75 9.31
C GLY A 459 -20.21 14.19 9.64
N SER A 460 -20.43 15.48 9.92
CA SER A 460 -21.77 15.94 10.27
C SER A 460 -22.18 17.17 9.49
N THR A 461 -23.44 17.19 9.07
CA THR A 461 -24.18 18.44 8.89
C THR A 461 -25.02 18.69 10.15
N GLN A 462 -25.58 19.88 10.30
CA GLN A 462 -26.46 20.22 11.44
C GLN A 462 -27.64 19.24 11.62
N TYR A 463 -28.00 18.47 10.57
CA TYR A 463 -29.17 17.58 10.58
C TYR A 463 -28.84 16.09 10.48
N HIS A 464 -27.56 15.73 10.34
CA HIS A 464 -27.16 14.34 10.09
C HIS A 464 -25.76 14.06 10.64
N VAL A 465 -25.65 13.04 11.48
CA VAL A 465 -24.38 12.54 12.02
C VAL A 465 -23.95 11.32 11.23
N GLN A 466 -22.70 11.31 10.76
CA GLN A 466 -22.04 10.15 10.19
C GLN A 466 -20.79 9.82 10.99
N LEU A 467 -20.65 8.55 11.38
CA LEU A 467 -19.42 8.02 11.95
C LEU A 467 -18.77 7.11 10.92
N ARG A 468 -17.56 7.49 10.50
CA ARG A 468 -16.72 6.72 9.58
C ARG A 468 -15.80 5.82 10.36
N MET A 469 -15.66 4.56 9.96
CA MET A 469 -14.77 3.59 10.60
C MET A 469 -13.71 3.15 9.60
N LYS A 470 -12.45 3.28 10.03
CA LYS A 470 -11.30 2.66 9.39
C LYS A 470 -10.96 1.37 10.13
N VAL A 471 -10.72 0.27 9.42
CA VAL A 471 -10.22 -0.97 9.99
C VAL A 471 -8.99 -1.42 9.22
N THR A 472 -7.92 -1.69 9.95
CA THR A 472 -6.66 -2.18 9.41
C THR A 472 -6.21 -3.42 10.18
N SER A 473 -5.39 -4.24 9.55
CA SER A 473 -4.77 -5.43 10.16
C SER A 473 -3.35 -5.57 9.63
N SER A 474 -2.44 -6.10 10.45
CA SER A 474 -1.08 -6.46 10.02
C SER A 474 -1.01 -7.87 9.41
N PHE A 475 -2.09 -8.66 9.53
CA PHE A 475 -2.12 -10.03 9.04
C PHE A 475 -2.07 -10.11 7.52
N THR A 476 -1.21 -10.98 6.99
CA THR A 476 -1.17 -11.28 5.55
C THR A 476 -2.48 -11.85 5.03
N TYR A 477 -3.22 -12.59 5.86
CA TYR A 477 -4.48 -13.25 5.51
C TYR A 477 -5.70 -12.43 5.89
N LEU A 478 -6.82 -12.66 5.20
CA LEU A 478 -8.11 -12.09 5.54
C LEU A 478 -8.58 -12.65 6.87
N VAL A 479 -8.76 -11.79 7.86
CA VAL A 479 -9.27 -12.16 9.19
C VAL A 479 -10.59 -11.44 9.43
N PRO A 480 -11.59 -12.10 10.06
CA PRO A 480 -12.80 -11.41 10.46
C PRO A 480 -12.46 -10.44 11.59
N TRP A 481 -13.08 -9.27 11.57
CA TRP A 481 -12.88 -8.27 12.62
C TRP A 481 -14.19 -7.92 13.33
N GLU A 482 -14.03 -7.51 14.59
CA GLU A 482 -15.09 -7.01 15.45
C GLU A 482 -14.45 -6.03 16.43
N ALA A 483 -15.17 -4.96 16.76
CA ALA A 483 -14.73 -3.94 17.70
C ALA A 483 -15.86 -3.62 18.68
N GLU A 484 -15.51 -3.33 19.91
CA GLU A 484 -16.42 -2.70 20.86
C GLU A 484 -16.15 -1.20 20.86
N ILE A 485 -17.20 -0.41 20.63
CA ILE A 485 -17.13 1.05 20.64
C ILE A 485 -18.13 1.58 21.67
N ASP A 486 -17.75 2.66 22.34
CA ASP A 486 -18.69 3.46 23.12
C ASP A 486 -19.03 4.71 22.32
N LEU A 487 -20.28 4.84 21.89
CA LEU A 487 -20.74 6.00 21.12
C LEU A 487 -20.74 7.29 21.94
N ALA A 488 -20.79 7.20 23.28
CA ALA A 488 -20.70 8.37 24.16
C ALA A 488 -19.36 9.10 24.01
N ASN A 489 -18.30 8.41 23.56
CA ASN A 489 -17.00 9.03 23.30
C ASN A 489 -17.00 9.94 22.07
N TYR A 490 -18.06 9.93 21.26
CA TYR A 490 -18.10 10.60 19.95
C TYR A 490 -19.33 11.49 19.77
N VAL A 491 -20.45 11.18 20.44
CA VAL A 491 -21.71 11.93 20.36
C VAL A 491 -22.40 11.97 21.72
N CYS A 492 -23.17 13.03 21.97
CA CYS A 492 -23.96 13.14 23.20
C CYS A 492 -24.91 11.93 23.32
N PRO A 493 -24.94 11.19 24.46
CA PRO A 493 -25.86 10.06 24.64
C PRO A 493 -27.34 10.40 24.42
N ALA A 494 -27.75 11.62 24.78
CA ALA A 494 -29.12 12.12 24.59
C ALA A 494 -29.50 12.33 23.11
N SER A 495 -28.53 12.44 22.21
CA SER A 495 -28.75 12.62 20.77
C SER A 495 -28.95 11.28 20.03
N LEU A 496 -28.61 10.16 20.65
CA LEU A 496 -28.69 8.84 20.05
C LEU A 496 -30.15 8.36 19.99
N PRO A 497 -30.66 7.97 18.80
CA PRO A 497 -31.97 7.33 18.71
C PRO A 497 -32.00 6.00 19.45
N ALA A 498 -33.19 5.58 19.88
CA ALA A 498 -33.39 4.32 20.60
C ALA A 498 -32.91 3.10 19.80
N ASN A 499 -33.09 3.14 18.47
CA ASN A 499 -32.66 2.10 17.54
C ASN A 499 -31.63 2.68 16.58
N LEU A 500 -30.43 2.09 16.56
CA LEU A 500 -29.38 2.41 15.59
C LEU A 500 -29.26 1.25 14.59
N SER A 501 -29.10 1.58 13.31
CA SER A 501 -28.76 0.62 12.27
C SER A 501 -27.44 1.01 11.63
N GLY A 502 -26.53 0.05 11.52
CA GLY A 502 -25.27 0.26 10.83
C GLY A 502 -25.44 0.22 9.31
N GLN A 503 -24.63 0.99 8.59
CA GLN A 503 -24.42 0.88 7.15
C GLN A 503 -23.17 0.02 6.95
N ASN A 504 -23.27 -1.09 6.23
CA ASN A 504 -22.14 -2.02 6.03
C ASN A 504 -21.54 -2.60 7.34
N ALA A 505 -22.23 -2.45 8.46
CA ALA A 505 -21.87 -3.00 9.75
C ALA A 505 -23.11 -3.47 10.51
N VAL A 506 -22.96 -4.55 11.28
CA VAL A 506 -23.94 -5.01 12.26
C VAL A 506 -23.60 -4.39 13.61
N LEU A 507 -24.56 -3.67 14.20
CA LEU A 507 -24.46 -3.08 15.53
C LEU A 507 -25.24 -3.95 16.52
N THR A 508 -24.55 -4.51 17.51
CA THR A 508 -25.19 -5.23 18.63
C THR A 508 -24.97 -4.42 19.89
N ARG A 509 -26.04 -3.85 20.46
CA ARG A 509 -25.95 -3.09 21.72
C ARG A 509 -25.49 -4.05 22.84
N ILE A 510 -24.45 -3.65 23.55
CA ILE A 510 -23.96 -4.37 24.74
C ILE A 510 -24.74 -3.85 25.95
N ASP A 511 -24.58 -2.56 26.24
CA ASP A 511 -25.34 -1.80 27.25
C ASP A 511 -25.21 -0.30 26.95
N GLY A 512 -26.17 0.51 27.44
CA GLY A 512 -26.11 1.97 27.28
C GLY A 512 -25.77 2.42 25.86
N THR A 513 -24.63 3.08 25.72
CA THR A 513 -24.04 3.59 24.47
C THR A 513 -22.93 2.70 23.89
N ARG A 514 -22.65 1.54 24.51
CA ARG A 514 -21.66 0.58 24.04
C ARG A 514 -22.25 -0.40 23.04
N TYR A 515 -21.55 -0.55 21.91
CA TYR A 515 -21.94 -1.42 20.82
C TYR A 515 -20.77 -2.30 20.40
N ARG A 516 -21.11 -3.55 20.11
CA ARG A 516 -20.26 -4.45 19.33
C ARG A 516 -20.55 -4.22 17.85
N VAL A 517 -19.51 -3.89 17.10
CA VAL A 517 -19.56 -3.55 15.68
C VAL A 517 -18.74 -4.56 14.89
N ARG A 518 -19.32 -5.10 13.83
CA ARG A 518 -18.64 -5.97 12.88
C ARG A 518 -19.11 -5.67 11.47
N GLY A 519 -18.27 -5.88 10.46
CA GLY A 519 -18.64 -5.68 9.06
C GLY A 519 -19.83 -6.56 8.64
N THR A 520 -20.65 -6.07 7.73
CA THR A 520 -21.70 -6.89 7.10
C THR A 520 -21.09 -7.85 6.09
N ASP A 521 -21.89 -8.89 5.77
CA ASP A 521 -21.64 -9.81 4.68
C ASP A 521 -20.18 -10.31 4.66
N ASN A 522 -19.55 -10.21 3.51
CA ASN A 522 -18.32 -10.84 3.11
C ASN A 522 -17.33 -9.76 2.63
N THR A 523 -17.84 -8.66 2.07
CA THR A 523 -17.05 -7.54 1.58
C THR A 523 -16.42 -6.76 2.72
N PHE A 524 -17.21 -6.45 3.75
CA PHE A 524 -16.82 -5.58 4.87
C PHE A 524 -16.36 -6.36 6.10
N ARG A 525 -16.65 -7.66 6.18
CA ARG A 525 -16.36 -8.51 7.33
C ARG A 525 -14.88 -8.84 7.51
N PHE A 526 -14.07 -8.76 6.45
CA PHE A 526 -12.68 -9.19 6.46
C PHE A 526 -11.69 -8.05 6.21
N VAL A 527 -10.54 -8.13 6.89
CA VAL A 527 -9.41 -7.21 6.75
C VAL A 527 -8.10 -8.00 6.67
N SER A 528 -7.10 -7.44 6.01
CA SER A 528 -5.72 -7.92 6.00
C SER A 528 -4.76 -6.73 5.86
N LYS A 529 -3.44 -7.00 5.81
CA LYS A 529 -2.41 -6.02 5.52
C LYS A 529 -2.67 -5.28 4.20
N ASP A 530 -3.16 -6.02 3.21
CA ASP A 530 -3.42 -5.53 1.86
C ASP A 530 -4.89 -5.12 1.64
N LYS A 531 -5.80 -5.54 2.54
CA LYS A 531 -7.22 -5.17 2.51
C LYS A 531 -7.63 -4.41 3.76
N LYS A 532 -7.66 -3.09 3.64
CA LYS A 532 -8.16 -2.16 4.68
C LYS A 532 -9.64 -1.86 4.41
N GLN A 533 -10.40 -1.62 5.47
CA GLN A 533 -11.77 -1.15 5.37
C GLN A 533 -11.83 0.32 5.75
N ASP A 534 -12.60 1.09 5.01
CA ASP A 534 -12.79 2.51 5.28
C ASP A 534 -14.17 2.93 4.77
N TYR A 535 -15.14 3.05 5.69
CA TYR A 535 -16.53 3.30 5.32
C TYR A 535 -17.33 3.97 6.43
N VAL A 536 -18.41 4.67 6.06
CA VAL A 536 -19.41 5.16 7.02
C VAL A 536 -20.20 3.99 7.56
N PHE A 537 -20.07 3.71 8.85
CA PHE A 537 -20.71 2.55 9.47
C PHE A 537 -21.99 2.91 10.21
N LEU A 538 -22.16 4.17 10.58
CA LEU A 538 -23.36 4.66 11.26
C LEU A 538 -23.73 6.03 10.72
N GLY A 539 -25.01 6.18 10.34
CA GLY A 539 -25.60 7.46 9.95
C GLY A 539 -26.96 7.63 10.60
N PHE A 540 -27.22 8.74 11.28
CA PHE A 540 -28.51 9.01 11.91
C PHE A 540 -28.83 10.50 11.99
N ASN A 541 -30.12 10.83 12.10
CA ASN A 541 -30.58 12.19 12.37
C ASN A 541 -30.71 12.33 13.90
N PRO A 542 -29.99 13.26 14.53
CA PRO A 542 -29.98 13.36 15.99
C PRO A 542 -31.28 13.98 16.52
N VAL A 543 -31.69 13.60 17.73
CA VAL A 543 -32.92 14.12 18.37
C VAL A 543 -32.70 15.51 18.99
N SER A 544 -31.45 15.86 19.29
CA SER A 544 -30.98 17.12 19.85
C SER A 544 -29.61 17.47 19.26
N ASP A 545 -28.97 18.58 19.68
CA ASP A 545 -27.61 18.92 19.24
C ASP A 545 -26.63 17.77 19.57
N PRO A 546 -26.04 17.10 18.56
CA PRO A 546 -25.20 15.93 18.75
C PRO A 546 -23.82 16.23 19.36
N PHE A 547 -23.39 17.51 19.33
CA PHE A 547 -22.05 17.94 19.76
C PHE A 547 -22.10 19.06 20.82
N ALA A 548 -23.16 19.10 21.63
CA ALA A 548 -23.33 20.13 22.65
C ALA A 548 -22.10 20.21 23.60
N PRO A 549 -21.68 21.42 24.01
CA PRO A 549 -20.59 21.58 24.98
C PRO A 549 -20.88 20.82 26.28
N GLY A 550 -19.93 19.98 26.71
CA GLY A 550 -20.06 19.14 27.93
C GLY A 550 -20.41 17.67 27.68
N CYS A 551 -20.40 17.22 26.42
CA CYS A 551 -20.70 15.84 26.04
C CYS A 551 -19.48 14.90 25.87
N SER A 552 -18.27 15.29 26.28
CA SER A 552 -17.06 14.44 26.20
C SER A 552 -16.37 14.28 27.55
#